data_AF-A0A4R4VH48-F1
#
_entry.id   AF-A0A4R4VH48-F1
#
_cell.length_a   1.000
_cell.length_b   1.000
_cell.length_c   1.000
_cell.angle_alpha   90.00
_cell.angle_beta   90.00
_cell.angle_gamma   90.00
#
_symmetry.space_group_name_H-M   'P 1'
#
loop_
_entity.id
_entity.type
_entity.pdbx_description
1 polymer ?
#
loop_
_entity_poly.entity_id
_entity_poly.type
_entity_poly.pdbx_seq_one_letter_code
_entity_poly.pdbx_strand_id
1 'polypeptide(L)'
;MAVEFSVDEARERLTELLDRAEAGEHIVITRFGAPAVSLEPTPVPAQRRGGFAAGVVAASWAAPAADGTFDMGTDYWADPGTSAGA
;
A
#
# COMPACT_ATOMS: atom_id res chain seq x y z
N MET A 1 17.77 -2.80 -21.31
CA MET A 1 16.74 -3.21 -22.27
C MET A 1 15.44 -3.33 -21.49
N ALA A 2 14.33 -2.84 -22.03
CA ALA A 2 13.03 -2.92 -21.34
C ALA A 2 12.38 -4.26 -21.65
N VAL A 3 11.87 -4.96 -20.64
CA VAL A 3 11.11 -6.21 -20.81
C VAL A 3 9.62 -5.90 -20.62
N GLU A 4 8.81 -6.31 -21.59
CA GLU A 4 7.38 -6.04 -21.62
C GLU A 4 6.59 -7.25 -21.12
N PHE A 5 5.64 -7.02 -20.23
CA PHE A 5 4.71 -8.04 -19.74
C PHE A 5 3.28 -7.54 -19.87
N SER A 6 2.32 -8.44 -20.12
CA SER A 6 0.90 -8.08 -20.03
C SER A 6 0.47 -7.89 -18.56
N VAL A 7 -0.66 -7.20 -18.33
CA VAL A 7 -1.22 -7.06 -16.97
C VAL A 7 -1.50 -8.42 -16.32
N ASP A 8 -2.01 -9.39 -17.08
CA ASP A 8 -2.35 -10.71 -16.55
C ASP A 8 -1.10 -11.48 -16.11
N GLU A 9 -0.04 -11.49 -16.94
CA GLU A 9 1.25 -12.08 -16.56
C GLU A 9 1.89 -11.36 -15.37
N ALA A 10 1.81 -10.03 -15.37
CA ALA A 10 2.34 -9.22 -14.28
C ALA A 10 1.60 -9.50 -12.96
N ARG A 11 0.29 -9.77 -12.99
CA ARG A 11 -0.49 -10.11 -11.80
C ARG A 11 -0.08 -11.45 -11.21
N GLU A 12 0.18 -12.46 -12.04
CA GLU A 12 0.57 -13.79 -11.59
C GLU A 12 2.00 -13.84 -11.03
N ARG A 13 2.90 -13.00 -11.58
CA ARG A 13 4.34 -13.00 -11.26
C ARG A 13 4.84 -11.71 -10.63
N LEU A 14 3.94 -10.92 -10.02
CA LEU A 14 4.27 -9.58 -9.57
C LEU A 14 5.48 -9.56 -8.64
N THR A 15 5.56 -10.51 -7.71
CA THR A 15 6.68 -10.62 -6.76
C THR A 15 8.02 -10.77 -7.47
N GLU A 16 8.11 -11.66 -8.47
CA GLU A 16 9.35 -11.87 -9.22
C GLU A 16 9.71 -10.63 -10.06
N LEU A 17 8.71 -9.97 -10.66
CA LEU A 17 8.94 -8.74 -11.42
C LEU A 17 9.42 -7.60 -10.52
N LEU A 18 8.94 -7.52 -9.27
CA LEU A 18 9.44 -6.56 -8.29
C LEU A 18 10.90 -6.85 -7.93
N ASP A 19 11.25 -8.10 -7.62
CA ASP A 19 12.64 -8.48 -7.30
C ASP A 19 13.60 -8.11 -8.45
N ARG A 20 13.16 -8.32 -9.69
CA ARG A 20 13.91 -7.96 -10.90
C ARG A 20 14.01 -6.45 -11.10
N ALA A 21 12.93 -5.71 -10.88
CA ALA A 21 12.95 -4.25 -10.91
C ALA A 21 13.88 -3.67 -9.83
N GLU A 22 13.87 -4.26 -8.63
CA GLU A 22 14.77 -3.93 -7.53
C GLU A 22 16.24 -4.24 -7.85
N ALA A 23 16.51 -5.31 -8.58
CA ALA A 23 17.84 -5.62 -9.12
C ALA A 23 18.31 -4.63 -10.20
N GLY A 24 17.45 -3.70 -10.63
CA GLY A 24 17.76 -2.67 -11.63
C GLY A 24 17.30 -3.03 -13.05
N GLU A 25 16.44 -4.03 -13.20
CA GLU A 25 15.84 -4.35 -14.49
C GLU A 25 14.68 -3.40 -14.83
N HIS A 26 14.65 -2.88 -16.05
CA HIS A 26 13.59 -1.98 -16.47
C HIS A 26 12.41 -2.79 -17.04
N ILE A 27 11.31 -2.82 -16.29
CA ILE A 27 10.13 -3.64 -16.61
C ILE A 27 8.96 -2.73 -16.99
N VAL A 28 8.28 -3.05 -18.09
CA VAL A 28 7.12 -2.31 -18.58
C VAL A 28 5.90 -3.24 -18.59
N ILE A 29 4.81 -2.81 -17.96
CA ILE A 29 3.54 -3.52 -17.98
C ILE A 29 2.66 -2.90 -19.05
N THR A 30 2.21 -3.73 -19.97
CA THR A 30 1.31 -3.38 -21.08
C THR A 30 -0.12 -3.75 -20.74
N ARG A 31 -1.07 -2.89 -21.10
CA ARG A 31 -2.51 -3.12 -20.96
C ARG A 31 -3.15 -2.97 -22.33
N PHE A 32 -3.91 -3.98 -22.75
CA PHE A 32 -4.54 -4.01 -24.08
C PHE A 32 -3.56 -3.81 -25.24
N GLY A 33 -2.32 -4.32 -25.10
CA GLY A 33 -1.29 -4.22 -26.14
C GLY A 33 -0.57 -2.86 -26.21
N ALA A 34 -0.82 -1.95 -25.26
CA ALA A 34 -0.11 -0.68 -25.15
C ALA A 34 0.65 -0.60 -23.83
N PRO A 35 1.85 -0.01 -23.78
CA PRO A 35 2.59 0.22 -22.54
C PRO A 35 1.79 1.14 -21.62
N ALA A 36 1.52 0.68 -20.40
CA ALA A 36 0.67 1.37 -19.44
C ALA A 36 1.46 1.95 -18.27
N VAL A 37 2.40 1.17 -17.71
CA VAL A 37 3.22 1.57 -16.55
C VAL A 37 4.61 0.93 -16.61
N SER A 38 5.61 1.54 -15.98
CA SER A 38 6.92 0.94 -15.72
C SER A 38 7.10 0.65 -14.24
N LEU A 39 7.87 -0.39 -13.92
CA LEU A 39 8.32 -0.68 -12.56
C LEU A 39 9.74 -0.15 -12.41
N GLU A 40 9.93 0.74 -11.44
CA GLU A 40 11.23 1.29 -11.08
C GLU A 40 11.48 1.11 -9.58
N PRO A 41 12.72 0.79 -9.17
CA PRO A 41 13.07 0.67 -7.77
C PRO A 41 12.93 2.02 -7.08
N THR A 42 12.12 2.07 -6.03
CA THR A 42 12.09 3.24 -5.16
C THR A 42 13.30 3.20 -4.24
N PRO A 43 14.14 4.24 -4.17
CA PRO A 43 15.26 4.28 -3.25
C PRO A 43 14.73 4.27 -1.81
N VAL A 44 14.79 3.11 -1.15
CA VAL A 44 14.51 3.02 0.27
C VAL A 44 15.64 3.75 0.98
N PRO A 45 15.39 4.86 1.72
CA PRO A 45 16.42 5.48 2.51
C PRO A 45 16.92 4.44 3.49
N ALA A 46 18.22 4.12 3.44
CA ALA A 46 18.82 3.13 4.31
C ALA A 46 18.45 3.47 5.76
N GLN A 47 17.51 2.70 6.33
CA GLN A 47 17.22 2.78 7.75
C GLN A 47 18.52 2.42 8.43
N ARG A 48 19.20 3.43 8.99
CA ARG A 48 20.36 3.20 9.84
C ARG A 48 19.93 2.12 10.83
N ARG A 49 20.60 0.97 10.80
CA ARG A 49 20.56 -0.01 11.87
C ARG A 49 21.21 0.63 13.11
N GLY A 50 20.53 1.61 13.69
CA GLY A 50 20.71 2.02 15.07
C GLY A 50 19.90 1.04 15.90
N GLY A 51 20.58 0.29 16.77
CA GLY A 51 19.99 -0.78 17.55
C GLY A 51 18.69 -0.36 18.22
N PHE A 52 17.78 -1.32 18.35
CA PHE A 52 16.60 -1.22 19.20
C PHE A 52 17.02 -1.02 20.66
N ALA A 53 17.39 0.21 21.00
CA ALA A 53 17.26 0.75 22.35
C ALA A 53 15.87 1.41 22.38
N ALA A 54 14.94 0.69 23.00
CA ALA A 54 13.68 1.15 23.58
C ALA A 54 13.09 2.47 23.05
N GLY A 55 11.99 2.34 22.31
CA GLY A 55 10.89 3.30 22.38
C GLY A 55 11.04 4.59 21.57
N VAL A 56 10.94 4.50 20.25
CA VAL A 56 10.40 5.60 19.44
C VAL A 56 9.52 4.99 18.35
N VAL A 57 8.21 5.10 18.54
CA VAL A 57 7.22 4.91 17.46
C VAL A 57 7.55 5.97 16.41
N ALA A 58 7.99 5.54 15.23
CA ALA A 58 8.31 6.46 14.15
C ALA A 58 7.05 7.24 13.75
N ALA A 59 7.11 8.53 14.05
CA ALA A 59 6.04 9.51 13.93
C ALA A 59 5.76 9.86 12.46
N SER A 60 5.03 9.00 11.74
CA SER A 60 4.45 9.38 10.44
C SER A 60 3.04 8.85 10.18
N TRP A 61 2.35 8.34 11.21
CA TRP A 61 0.89 8.32 11.17
C TRP A 61 0.44 9.75 11.45
N ALA A 62 0.03 10.49 10.41
CA ALA A 62 -0.64 11.76 10.60
C ALA A 62 -1.90 11.47 11.43
N ALA A 63 -1.85 11.81 12.73
CA ALA A 63 -3.02 11.76 13.58
C ALA A 63 -4.04 12.72 12.97
N PRO A 64 -5.26 12.26 12.60
CA PRO A 64 -6.32 13.20 12.27
C PRO A 64 -6.50 14.14 13.46
N ALA A 65 -6.78 15.42 13.20
CA ALA A 65 -7.17 16.33 14.25
C ALA A 65 -8.25 15.65 15.09
N ALA A 66 -8.01 15.57 16.39
CA ALA A 66 -8.87 14.86 17.32
C ALA A 66 -10.09 15.72 17.63
N ASP A 67 -10.98 15.87 16.67
CA ASP A 67 -12.33 16.42 16.84
C ASP A 67 -13.43 15.38 16.59
N GLY A 68 -13.06 14.13 16.32
CA GLY A 68 -13.98 12.99 16.33
C GLY A 68 -13.28 11.70 16.74
N THR A 69 -13.51 11.26 17.98
CA THR A 69 -13.11 9.91 18.41
C THR A 69 -13.99 8.91 17.68
N PHE A 70 -13.45 8.25 16.66
CA PHE A 70 -14.11 7.14 15.98
C PHE A 70 -14.13 5.92 16.91
N ASP A 71 -15.28 5.63 17.53
CA ASP A 71 -15.46 4.48 18.41
C ASP A 71 -16.02 3.30 17.60
N MET A 72 -15.12 2.37 17.29
CA MET A 72 -15.41 1.17 16.52
C MET A 72 -16.51 0.29 17.16
N GLY A 73 -16.82 0.48 18.46
CA GLY A 73 -17.84 -0.28 19.17
C GLY A 73 -19.27 0.26 19.06
N THR A 74 -19.45 1.55 18.79
CA THR A 74 -20.79 2.20 18.82
C THR A 74 -21.29 2.60 17.43
N ASP A 75 -20.39 2.95 16.51
CA ASP A 75 -20.77 3.53 15.22
C ASP A 75 -21.06 2.48 14.14
N TYR A 76 -20.58 1.24 14.29
CA TYR A 76 -20.72 0.20 13.27
C TYR A 76 -22.12 -0.44 13.24
N TRP A 77 -22.90 -0.34 14.32
CA TRP A 77 -24.19 -1.05 14.45
C TRP A 77 -25.30 -0.21 15.08
N ALA A 78 -25.51 1.01 14.57
CA ALA A 78 -26.79 1.68 14.76
C ALA A 78 -27.83 1.05 13.81
N ASP A 79 -28.57 0.07 14.32
CA ASP A 79 -29.72 -0.55 13.65
C ASP A 79 -30.82 0.52 13.41
N PRO A 80 -31.28 0.79 12.17
CA PRO A 80 -32.29 1.82 11.90
C PRO A 80 -33.73 1.39 12.25
N GLY A 81 -33.91 0.49 13.21
CA GLY A 81 -35.14 -0.30 13.36
C GLY A 81 -35.70 -0.44 14.77
N THR A 82 -35.70 0.58 15.63
CA THR A 82 -36.60 0.60 16.80
C THR A 82 -37.59 1.74 16.70
N SER A 83 -38.76 1.44 16.14
CA SER A 83 -39.98 2.22 16.31
C SER A 83 -40.42 2.15 17.77
N ALA A 84 -40.28 3.25 18.50
CA ALA A 84 -40.95 3.45 19.78
C ALA A 84 -42.47 3.60 19.53
N GLY A 85 -43.26 2.68 20.07
CA GLY A 85 -44.69 2.83 20.21
C GLY A 85 -45.02 3.99 21.16
N ALA A 86 -46.03 4.77 20.78
CA ALA A 86 -46.74 5.71 21.63
C ALA A 86 -48.06 5.09 22.09
#